data_AF-A0A7K4EQH5-F1
#
_entry.id   AF-A0A7K4EQH5-F1
#
_cell.length_a   1.000
_cell.length_b   1.000
_cell.length_c   1.000
_cell.angle_alpha   90.00
_cell.angle_beta   90.00
_cell.angle_gamma   90.00
#
_symmetry.space_group_name_H-M   'P 1'
#
loop_
_entity.id
_entity.type
_entity.pdbx_description
1 polymer ?
#
loop_
_entity_poly.entity_id
_entity_poly.type
_entity_poly.pdbx_seq_one_letter_code
_entity_poly.pdbx_strand_id
1 'polypeptide(L)'
;MHADSDLDLLLRTPTPISRGEARSLGQALKAMACRIDLQLETPNGAVALAEWATRQCEGAAQAPRRRRLVSDPWHLAEQPA
;
A
#
# COMPACT_ATOMS: atom_id res chain seq x y z
N MET A 1 -11.64 10.77 -2.18
CA MET A 1 -10.64 11.63 -2.81
C MET A 1 -10.06 12.48 -1.69
N HIS A 2 -8.82 12.25 -1.28
CA HIS A 2 -8.22 12.93 -0.13
C HIS A 2 -7.82 14.35 -0.54
N ALA A 3 -8.37 15.35 0.14
CA ALA A 3 -8.25 16.77 -0.25
C ALA A 3 -6.85 17.39 -0.03
N ASP A 4 -5.90 16.62 0.51
CA ASP A 4 -4.51 17.03 0.77
C ASP A 4 -3.47 16.30 -0.09
N SER A 5 -3.90 15.44 -1.02
CA SER A 5 -3.03 14.77 -1.99
C SER A 5 -3.06 15.55 -3.30
N ASP A 6 -1.92 16.06 -3.73
CA ASP A 6 -1.81 16.73 -5.03
C ASP A 6 -1.78 15.71 -6.18
N LEU A 7 -1.31 14.48 -5.89
CA LEU A 7 -1.16 13.42 -6.88
C LEU A 7 -1.35 12.03 -6.26
N ASP A 8 -2.38 11.33 -6.72
CA ASP A 8 -2.61 9.92 -6.41
C ASP A 8 -1.97 9.04 -7.48
N LEU A 9 -1.09 8.12 -7.07
CA LEU A 9 -0.44 7.15 -7.95
C LEU A 9 -0.87 5.71 -7.58
N LEU A 10 -0.98 4.84 -8.59
CA LEU A 10 -1.20 3.41 -8.41
C LEU A 10 -0.06 2.63 -9.05
N LEU A 11 0.66 1.84 -8.25
CA LEU A 11 1.69 0.93 -8.73
C LEU A 11 1.16 -0.50 -8.71
N ARG A 12 1.11 -1.14 -9.87
CA ARG A 12 0.73 -2.56 -9.97
C ARG A 12 1.91 -3.44 -9.62
N THR A 13 1.75 -4.21 -8.56
CA THR A 13 2.77 -5.09 -7.98
C THR A 13 2.25 -6.53 -7.99
N PRO A 14 2.35 -7.25 -9.12
CA PRO A 14 1.95 -8.66 -9.17
C PRO A 14 2.85 -9.54 -8.29
N THR A 15 4.06 -9.08 -7.97
CA THR A 15 5.00 -9.71 -7.04
C THR A 15 5.20 -8.86 -5.78
N PRO A 16 5.48 -9.47 -4.61
CA PRO A 16 5.73 -8.74 -3.38
C PRO A 16 6.89 -7.77 -3.51
N ILE A 17 6.71 -6.55 -2.99
CA ILE A 17 7.82 -5.62 -2.75
C ILE A 17 8.25 -5.73 -1.29
N SER A 18 9.55 -5.74 -1.04
CA SER A 18 10.04 -5.78 0.34
C SER A 18 9.73 -4.47 1.08
N ARG A 19 9.66 -4.53 2.41
CA ARG A 19 9.49 -3.31 3.23
C ARG A 19 10.65 -2.32 3.07
N GLY A 20 11.85 -2.82 2.76
CA GLY A 20 13.02 -1.98 2.46
C GLY A 20 12.81 -1.16 1.20
N GLU A 21 12.38 -1.81 0.11
CA GLU A 21 12.05 -1.15 -1.15
C GLU A 21 10.90 -0.15 -0.98
N ALA A 22 9.86 -0.52 -0.24
CA ALA A 22 8.73 0.36 0.04
C ALA A 22 9.16 1.64 0.77
N ARG A 23 10.08 1.53 1.74
CA ARG A 23 10.65 2.69 2.44
C ARG A 23 11.49 3.56 1.52
N SER A 24 12.36 2.96 0.70
CA SER A 24 13.19 3.69 -0.26
C SER A 24 12.32 4.46 -1.26
N LEU A 25 11.28 3.82 -1.79
CA LEU A 25 10.32 4.46 -2.68
C LEU A 25 9.58 5.60 -1.99
N GLY A 26 9.13 5.39 -0.75
CA GLY A 26 8.45 6.43 0.03
C GLY A 26 9.37 7.64 0.33
N GLN A 27 10.65 7.42 0.56
CA GLN A 27 11.64 8.50 0.72
C GLN A 27 11.87 9.25 -0.60
N ALA A 28 11.96 8.56 -1.72
CA ALA A 28 12.11 9.20 -3.03
C ALA A 28 10.90 10.08 -3.36
N LEU A 29 9.69 9.63 -3.06
CA LEU A 29 8.46 10.41 -3.27
C LEU A 29 8.38 11.65 -2.39
N LYS A 30 8.94 11.62 -1.17
CA LYS A 30 9.02 12.81 -0.29
C LYS A 30 9.93 13.91 -0.83
N ALA A 31 10.86 13.58 -1.73
CA ALA A 31 11.73 14.58 -2.36
C ALA A 31 11.03 15.32 -3.52
N MET A 32 9.82 14.92 -3.90
CA MET A 32 9.03 15.56 -4.94
C MET A 32 8.41 16.87 -4.45
N ALA A 33 8.11 17.78 -5.38
CA ALA A 33 7.57 19.10 -5.07
C ALA A 33 6.14 19.11 -4.53
N CYS A 34 5.47 17.95 -4.50
CA CYS A 34 4.09 17.80 -4.08
C CYS A 34 3.89 16.53 -3.26
N ARG A 35 2.78 16.46 -2.52
CA ARG A 35 2.45 15.25 -1.77
C ARG A 35 1.93 14.18 -2.73
N ILE A 36 2.61 13.04 -2.75
CA ILE A 36 2.24 11.90 -3.57
C ILE A 36 1.73 10.78 -2.67
N ASP A 37 0.46 10.45 -2.82
CA ASP A 37 -0.12 9.25 -2.21
C ASP A 37 0.02 8.08 -3.19
N LEU A 38 0.92 7.14 -2.91
CA LEU A 38 1.11 5.94 -3.71
C LEU A 38 0.37 4.74 -3.11
N GLN A 39 -0.47 4.12 -3.92
CA GLN A 39 -1.14 2.86 -3.60
C GLN A 39 -0.50 1.69 -4.37
N LEU A 40 -0.28 0.58 -3.68
CA LEU A 40 0.20 -0.67 -4.27
C LEU A 40 -1.00 -1.53 -4.60
N GLU A 41 -1.24 -1.78 -5.88
CA GLU A 41 -2.19 -2.79 -6.33
C GLU A 41 -1.50 -4.15 -6.30
N THR A 42 -2.09 -5.09 -5.59
CA THR A 42 -1.66 -6.49 -5.46
C THR A 42 -2.72 -7.38 -6.08
N PRO A 43 -2.42 -8.66 -6.37
CA PRO A 43 -3.43 -9.58 -6.91
C PRO A 43 -4.69 -9.71 -6.03
N ASN A 44 -4.58 -9.48 -4.72
CA ASN A 44 -5.67 -9.70 -3.76
C ASN A 44 -6.32 -8.41 -3.24
N GLY A 45 -5.91 -7.25 -3.74
CA GLY A 45 -6.41 -5.96 -3.28
C GLY A 45 -5.37 -4.87 -3.37
N ALA A 46 -5.46 -3.86 -2.51
CA ALA A 46 -4.49 -2.77 -2.51
C ALA A 46 -4.17 -2.29 -1.10
N VAL A 47 -2.97 -1.73 -0.93
CA VAL A 47 -2.47 -1.16 0.32
C VAL A 47 -1.73 0.15 0.03
N ALA A 48 -1.79 1.14 0.91
CA ALA A 48 -0.97 2.35 0.72
C ALA A 48 0.52 2.02 0.92
N LEU A 49 1.40 2.63 0.13
CA LEU A 49 2.85 2.48 0.26
C LEU A 49 3.31 2.83 1.68
N ALA A 50 2.76 3.91 2.25
CA ALA A 50 3.08 4.36 3.60
C ALA A 50 2.72 3.31 4.66
N GLU A 51 1.57 2.64 4.51
CA GLU A 51 1.15 1.57 5.40
C GLU A 51 2.08 0.36 5.25
N TRP A 52 2.40 -0.06 4.03
CA TRP A 52 3.30 -1.19 3.76
C TRP A 52 4.74 -0.96 4.24
N ALA A 53 5.22 0.29 4.19
CA ALA A 53 6.56 0.66 4.63
C ALA A 53 6.75 0.63 6.16
N THR A 54 5.65 0.59 6.93
CA THR A 54 5.70 0.49 8.40
C THR A 54 5.78 -0.97 8.86
N ARG A 55 6.33 -1.23 10.06
CA ARG A 55 6.42 -2.60 10.61
C ARG A 55 5.07 -3.17 11.06
N GLN A 56 4.08 -2.31 11.27
CA GLN A 56 2.74 -2.65 11.72
C GLN A 56 1.78 -2.58 10.51
N CYS A 57 1.96 -3.45 9.53
CA CYS A 57 1.00 -3.56 8.44
C CYS A 57 -0.24 -4.31 8.94
N GLU A 58 -1.11 -3.61 9.65
CA GLU A 58 -2.53 -3.98 9.75
C GLU A 58 -3.30 -3.26 8.63
N GLY A 59 -2.75 -3.22 7.40
CA GLY A 59 -3.30 -2.45 6.28
C GLY A 59 -4.50 -3.15 5.64
N ALA A 60 -5.58 -2.40 5.43
CA ALA A 60 -6.82 -2.92 4.87
C ALA A 60 -6.69 -3.18 3.36
N ALA A 61 -6.74 -4.44 2.93
CA ALA A 61 -6.95 -4.79 1.54
C ALA A 61 -8.36 -4.33 1.13
N GLN A 62 -8.43 -3.32 0.27
CA GLN A 62 -9.69 -2.87 -0.31
C GLN A 62 -10.11 -3.83 -1.44
N ALA A 63 -10.73 -4.97 -1.08
CA ALA A 63 -11.45 -5.78 -2.03
C ALA A 63 -12.79 -5.08 -2.39
N PRO A 64 -13.29 -5.18 -3.64
CA PRO A 64 -14.49 -4.46 -4.10
C PRO A 64 -15.80 -4.82 -3.37
N ARG A 65 -15.77 -5.66 -2.33
CA ARG A 65 -16.93 -5.92 -1.45
C ARG A 65 -16.70 -5.88 0.06
N ARG A 66 -15.46 -5.97 0.59
CA ARG A 66 -15.19 -5.83 2.04
C ARG A 66 -13.75 -5.39 2.28
N ARG A 67 -13.54 -4.38 3.14
CA ARG A 67 -12.22 -4.08 3.73
C ARG A 67 -11.83 -5.29 4.58
N ARG A 68 -10.77 -5.99 4.21
CA ARG A 68 -10.21 -7.08 5.03
C ARG A 68 -8.79 -6.68 5.42
N LEU A 69 -8.51 -6.65 6.71
CA LEU A 69 -7.17 -6.41 7.24
C LEU A 69 -6.34 -7.66 6.94
N VAL A 70 -5.33 -7.56 6.09
CA VAL A 70 -4.47 -8.69 5.75
C VAL A 70 -3.03 -8.29 6.05
N SER A 71 -2.31 -9.14 6.78
CA SER A 71 -0.91 -8.88 7.15
C SER A 71 0.04 -8.89 5.95
N ASP A 72 -0.36 -9.55 4.86
CA ASP A 72 0.34 -9.62 3.59
C ASP A 72 -0.67 -9.45 2.43
N PRO A 73 -0.66 -8.35 1.68
CA PRO A 73 -1.62 -8.16 0.60
C PRO A 73 -1.32 -9.02 -0.65
N TRP A 74 -0.10 -9.56 -0.78
CA TRP A 74 0.25 -10.47 -1.87
C TRP A 74 -0.12 -11.92 -1.58
N HIS A 75 -0.27 -12.31 -0.32
CA HIS A 75 -0.72 -13.64 0.09
C HIS A 75 -2.00 -13.57 0.93
N LEU A 76 -3.05 -14.28 0.49
CA LEU A 76 -4.23 -14.55 1.30
C LEU A 76 -3.88 -15.50 2.47
N ALA A 77 -3.11 -15.03 3.45
CA ALA A 77 -3.08 -15.64 4.77
C ALA A 77 -4.37 -15.18 5.46
N GLU A 78 -5.37 -16.06 5.50
CA GLU A 78 -6.58 -15.84 6.30
C GLU A 78 -6.14 -15.61 7.75
N GLN A 79 -6.27 -14.37 8.23
CA GLN A 79 -6.13 -14.10 9.67
C GLN A 79 -7.39 -14.66 10.35
N PRO A 80 -7.27 -15.55 11.34
CA PRO A 80 -8.41 -15.94 12.15
C PRO A 80 -8.98 -14.71 12.85
N ALA A 81 -10.31 -14.66 12.94
CA ALA A 81 -11.11 -13.56 13.46
C ALA A 81 -10.83 -13.24 14.94
#